data_AF-A0A379UTN8-F1
#
_entry.id   AF-A0A379UTN8-F1
#
_cell.length_a   1.000
_cell.length_b   1.000
_cell.length_c   1.000
_cell.angle_alpha   90.00
_cell.angle_beta   90.00
_cell.angle_gamma   90.00
#
_symmetry.space_group_name_H-M   'P 1'
#
loop_
_entity.id
_entity.type
_entity.pdbx_description
1 polymer ?
#
loop_
_entity_poly.entity_id
_entity_poly.type
_entity_poly.pdbx_seq_one_letter_code
_entity_poly.pdbx_strand_id
1 'polypeptide(L)' 'MLEGRYISEKRFLLEAQVCQQDRQKRISTAINEVVLHPGKVAHMIEFEVYIDETFAFSQRSMV' A
#
# COMPACT_ATOMS: atom_id res chain seq x y z
N MET A 1 12.72 0.60 29.86
CA MET A 1 11.64 1.55 30.19
C MET A 1 11.02 1.10 31.50
N LEU A 2 11.29 1.76 32.63
CA LEU A 2 11.08 1.17 33.96
C LEU A 2 10.21 1.98 34.95
N GLU A 3 9.51 3.04 34.52
CA GLU A 3 8.59 3.79 35.41
C GLU A 3 7.17 3.99 34.85
N GLY A 4 6.81 3.33 33.73
CA GLY A 4 5.45 3.43 33.17
C GLY A 4 5.04 4.83 32.66
N ARG A 5 5.97 5.78 32.58
CA ARG A 5 5.73 7.12 32.03
C ARG A 5 5.72 7.08 30.50
N TYR A 6 4.62 6.65 29.92
CA TYR A 6 4.34 6.77 28.49
C TYR A 6 2.87 7.12 28.27
N ILE A 7 2.58 7.69 27.10
CA ILE A 7 1.21 7.93 26.64
C ILE A 7 0.96 6.94 25.51
N SER A 8 -0.10 6.14 25.64
CA SER A 8 -0.53 5.25 24.56
C SER A 8 -1.44 6.00 23.59
N GLU A 9 -1.22 5.79 22.30
CA GLU A 9 -2.16 6.19 21.25
C GLU A 9 -2.53 4.97 20.40
N LYS A 10 -3.67 5.07 19.71
CA LYS A 10 -4.07 4.08 18.70
C LYS A 10 -3.73 4.62 17.32
N ARG A 11 -3.01 3.83 16.53
CA ARG A 11 -2.77 4.07 15.11
C ARG A 11 -3.41 2.96 14.30
N PHE A 12 -4.00 3.31 13.16
CA PHE A 12 -4.47 2.31 12.21
C PHE A 12 -3.30 1.87 11.32
N LEU A 13 -3.43 0.67 10.77
CA LEU A 13 -2.51 0.15 9.76
C LEU A 13 -3.22 0.18 8.40
N LEU A 14 -2.44 0.41 7.36
CA LEU A 14 -2.85 0.18 5.98
C LEU A 14 -2.74 -1.30 5.68
N GLU A 15 -3.76 -1.91 5.09
CA GLU A 15 -3.68 -3.28 4.56
C GLU A 15 -3.58 -3.22 3.03
N ALA A 16 -2.60 -3.92 2.47
CA ALA A 16 -2.40 -4.04 1.04
C ALA A 16 -2.57 -5.50 0.62
N GLN A 17 -3.35 -5.72 -0.44
CA GLN A 17 -3.58 -7.04 -1.01
C GLN A 17 -3.14 -7.07 -2.48
N VAL A 18 -2.31 -8.04 -2.85
CA VAL A 18 -2.01 -8.34 -4.25
C VAL A 18 -2.94 -9.46 -4.70
N CYS A 19 -3.93 -9.09 -5.51
CA CYS A 19 -4.91 -10.00 -6.09
C CYS A 19 -4.46 -10.41 -7.49
N GLN A 20 -4.34 -11.72 -7.74
CA GLN A 20 -4.14 -12.28 -9.07
C GLN A 20 -5.28 -13.28 -9.32
N GLN A 21 -5.90 -13.24 -10.51
CA GLN A 21 -7.16 -13.96 -10.81
C GLN A 21 -7.16 -15.45 -10.43
N ASP A 22 -5.99 -16.10 -10.38
CA ASP A 22 -5.86 -17.54 -10.21
C ASP A 22 -4.80 -17.95 -9.17
N ARG A 23 -4.39 -17.04 -8.28
CA ARG A 23 -3.39 -17.33 -7.23
C ARG A 23 -3.83 -16.85 -5.85
N GLN A 24 -3.25 -17.46 -4.83
CA GLN A 24 -3.41 -17.01 -3.44
C GLN A 24 -3.07 -15.53 -3.32
N LYS A 25 -3.99 -14.78 -2.70
CA LYS A 25 -3.79 -13.38 -2.36
C LYS A 25 -2.61 -13.26 -1.40
N ARG A 26 -1.71 -12.33 -1.68
CA ARG A 26 -0.67 -11.92 -0.73
C ARG A 26 -1.16 -10.70 0.01
N ILE A 27 -1.08 -10.73 1.34
CA ILE A 27 -1.55 -9.66 2.22
C ILE A 27 -0.38 -9.17 3.05
N SER A 28 -0.28 -7.85 3.22
CA SER A 28 0.69 -7.20 4.10
C SER A 28 0.08 -5.96 4.74
N THR A 29 0.62 -5.54 5.89
CA THR A 29 0.19 -4.31 6.60
C THR A 29 1.34 -3.33 6.73
N ALA A 30 1.05 -2.03 6.67
CA ALA A 30 2.01 -0.94 6.84
C ALA A 30 1.50 0.11 7.83
N ILE A 31 2.40 0.70 8.63
CA ILE A 31 2.05 1.76 9.59
C ILE A 31 1.95 3.14 8.95
N ASN A 32 2.72 3.38 7.89
CA ASN A 32 2.86 4.71 7.30
C ASN A 32 2.39 4.69 5.84
N GLU A 33 3.11 3.99 4.95
CA GLU A 33 2.83 4.01 3.51
C GLU A 33 2.90 2.64 2.83
N VAL A 34 2.24 2.54 1.67
CA VAL A 34 2.36 1.44 0.70
C VAL A 34 2.85 2.05 -0.61
N VAL A 35 3.96 1.53 -1.14
CA VAL A 35 4.57 2.02 -2.38
C VAL A 35 4.46 0.96 -3.47
N LEU A 36 3.88 1.35 -4.61
CA LEU A 36 3.90 0.56 -5.83
C LEU A 36 5.10 0.99 -6.67
N HIS A 37 6.05 0.09 -6.90
CA HIS A 37 7.21 0.37 -7.76
C HIS A 37 7.69 -0.87 -8.53
N PRO A 38 8.32 -0.70 -9.70
CA PRO A 38 8.97 -1.79 -10.39
C PRO A 38 10.13 -2.36 -9.56
N GLY A 39 10.17 -3.68 -9.41
CA GLY A 39 11.04 -4.34 -8.44
C GLY A 39 12.54 -4.40 -8.78
N LYS A 40 13.03 -3.75 -9.85
CA LYS A 40 14.43 -3.89 -10.27
C LYS A 40 15.09 -2.63 -10.84
N VAL A 41 14.45 -1.99 -11.81
CA VAL A 41 14.96 -0.75 -12.43
C VAL A 41 13.81 0.24 -12.41
N ALA A 42 14.08 1.53 -12.22
CA ALA A 42 13.04 2.53 -12.37
C ALA A 42 12.55 2.50 -13.83
N HIS A 43 11.24 2.34 -14.00
CA HIS A 43 10.62 2.47 -15.31
C HIS A 43 9.24 3.07 -15.16
N MET A 44 8.82 3.76 -16.21
CA MET A 44 7.50 4.36 -16.26
C MET A 44 6.45 3.25 -16.40
N ILE A 45 5.58 3.11 -15.40
CA ILE A 45 4.43 2.22 -15.45
C ILE A 45 3.15 3.04 -15.63
N GLU A 46 2.15 2.40 -16.22
CA GLU A 46 0.80 2.93 -16.35
C GLU A 46 -0.13 2.10 -15.47
N PHE A 47 -0.99 2.78 -14.71
CA PHE A 47 -1.96 2.14 -13.84
C PHE A 47 -3.23 2.98 -13.73
N GLU A 48 -4.32 2.30 -13.40
CA GLU A 48 -5.61 2.90 -13.10
C GLU A 48 -5.83 2.90 -11.60
N VAL A 49 -6.44 3.97 -11.09
CA VAL A 49 -6.78 4.13 -9.68
C VAL A 49 -8.29 4.09 -9.53
N TYR A 50 -8.73 3.20 -8.65
CA TYR A 50 -10.12 3.05 -8.24
C TYR A 50 -10.22 3.41 -6.76
N ILE A 51 -11.21 4.22 -6.39
CA ILE A 51 -11.55 4.56 -5.00
C ILE A 51 -12.98 4.11 -4.77
N ASP A 52 -13.20 3.33 -3.73
CA ASP A 52 -14.51 2.73 -3.43
C ASP A 52 -15.11 2.03 -4.67
N GLU A 53 -14.29 1.22 -5.35
CA GLU A 53 -14.62 0.49 -6.59
C GLU A 53 -15.03 1.38 -7.78
N THR A 54 -14.88 2.70 -7.67
CA THR A 54 -15.22 3.67 -8.73
C THR A 54 -13.94 4.17 -9.39
N PHE A 55 -13.91 4.19 -10.72
CA PHE A 55 -12.78 4.73 -11.49
C PHE A 55 -12.55 6.20 -11.13
N ALA A 56 -11.33 6.53 -10.71
CA ALA A 56 -10.94 7.91 -10.41
C ALA A 56 -10.12 8.51 -11.56
N PHE A 57 -8.97 7.89 -11.89
CA PHE A 57 -8.08 8.36 -12.96
C PHE A 57 -7.11 7.27 -13.42
N SER A 58 -6.47 7.48 -14.57
CA SER A 58 -5.27 6.75 -15.00
C SER A 58 -4.03 7.64 -14.88
N GLN A 59 -2.91 7.04 -14.52
CA GLN A 59 -1.65 7.76 -14.36
C GLN A 59 -0.51 6.97 -14.98
N ARG A 60 0.38 7.72 -15.64
CA ARG A 60 1.67 7.23 -16.09
C ARG A 60 2.75 7.89 -15.24
N SER A 61 3.46 7.10 -14.44
CA SER A 61 4.45 7.62 -13.50
C SER A 61 5.74 6.84 -13.58
N MET A 62 6.86 7.56 -13.47
CA MET A 62 8.10 6.92 -13.08
C MET A 62 7.98 6.54 -11.60
N VAL A 63 8.25 5.28 -11.30
CA VAL A 63 8.29 4.70 -9.96
C VAL A 63 9.54 3.86 -9.82
#